data_AF-A0A842NA15-F1
#
_entry.id   AF-A0A842NA15-F1
#
_cell.length_a   1.000
_cell.length_b   1.000
_cell.length_c   1.000
_cell.angle_alpha   90.00
_cell.angle_beta   90.00
_cell.angle_gamma   90.00
#
_symmetry.space_group_name_H-M   'P 1'
#
loop_
_entity.id
_entity.type
_entity.pdbx_description
1 polymer ?
#
loop_
_entity_poly.entity_id
_entity_poly.type
_entity_poly.pdbx_seq_one_letter_code
_entity_poly.pdbx_strand_id
1 'polypeptide(L)' 'MPKCEICGMEAIKVTECSQCECKFCDECGDIKGKLCYDCVGWEDEADDESDADVDDWDDGWDDNKPN' A
#
# COMPACT_ATOMS: atom_id res chain seq x y z
N MET A 1 -0.31 6.39 32.23
CA MET A 1 0.18 5.43 31.21
C MET A 1 -0.17 6.01 29.85
N PRO A 2 0.64 5.79 28.79
CA PRO A 2 0.26 6.27 27.47
C PRO A 2 -1.03 5.59 27.00
N LYS A 3 -1.82 6.30 26.18
CA LYS A 3 -3.11 5.83 25.68
C LYS A 3 -3.00 5.66 24.17
N CYS A 4 -3.50 4.53 23.67
CA CYS A 4 -3.64 4.32 22.23
C CYS A 4 -4.74 5.25 21.70
N GLU A 5 -4.42 6.06 20.70
CA GLU A 5 -5.36 6.98 20.05
C GLU A 5 -6.29 6.25 19.07
N ILE A 6 -5.95 5.00 18.71
CA ILE A 6 -6.74 4.17 17.79
C ILE A 6 -7.82 3.40 18.54
N CYS A 7 -7.44 2.55 19.51
CA CYS A 7 -8.40 1.73 20.26
C CYS A 7 -8.90 2.39 21.55
N GLY A 8 -8.29 3.49 21.99
CA GLY A 8 -8.68 4.20 23.20
C GLY A 8 -8.31 3.47 24.51
N MET A 9 -7.53 2.40 24.46
CA MET A 9 -7.09 1.66 25.65
C MET A 9 -5.74 2.17 26.17
N GLU A 10 -5.52 2.04 27.49
CA GLU A 10 -4.22 2.34 28.11
C GLU A 10 -3.22 1.23 27.75
N ALA A 11 -2.02 1.63 27.35
CA ALA A 11 -0.96 0.71 26.95
C ALA A 11 0.33 0.98 27.74
N ILE A 12 1.20 -0.03 27.82
CA ILE A 12 2.51 0.09 28.47
C ILE A 12 3.44 0.97 27.62
N LYS A 13 3.34 0.81 26.30
CA LYS A 13 4.09 1.54 25.28
C LYS A 13 3.14 1.94 24.15
N VAL A 14 3.38 3.12 23.59
CA VAL A 14 2.77 3.55 22.33
C VAL A 14 3.88 3.97 21.37
N THR A 15 3.69 3.68 20.10
CA THR A 15 4.57 4.06 19.00
C THR A 15 3.86 5.15 18.20
N GLU A 16 4.61 6.15 17.73
CA GLU A 16 4.08 7.22 16.88
C GLU A 16 4.17 6.78 15.41
N CYS A 17 3.07 6.92 14.68
CA CYS A 17 3.02 6.63 13.26
C CYS A 17 3.84 7.64 12.47
N SER A 18 4.71 7.18 11.57
CA SER A 18 5.57 8.06 10.77
C SER A 18 4.82 8.83 9.68
N GLN A 19 3.60 8.40 9.32
CA GLN A 19 2.78 9.05 8.30
C GLN A 19 1.75 10.02 8.87
N CYS A 20 1.00 9.60 9.90
CA CYS A 20 -0.13 10.38 10.44
C CYS A 20 0.10 10.87 11.88
N GLU A 21 1.27 10.62 12.45
CA GLU A 21 1.70 11.10 13.78
C GLU A 21 0.81 10.62 14.94
N CYS A 22 -0.06 9.64 14.70
CA CYS A 22 -0.94 9.08 15.73
C CYS A 22 -0.19 8.10 16.64
N LYS A 23 -0.56 8.05 17.92
CA LYS A 23 0.04 7.12 18.89
C LYS A 23 -0.75 5.82 18.99
N PHE A 24 -0.13 4.71 18.63
CA PHE A 24 -0.75 3.39 18.58
C PHE A 24 -0.05 2.38 19.51
N CYS A 25 -0.78 1.38 20.03
CA CYS A 25 -0.20 0.28 20.79
C CYS A 25 0.31 -0.86 19.88
N ASP A 26 1.03 -1.83 20.43
CA ASP A 26 1.58 -3.00 19.71
C ASP A 26 0.52 -3.79 18.90
N GLU A 27 -0.74 -3.73 19.31
CA GLU A 27 -1.88 -4.38 18.65
C GLU A 27 -2.60 -3.48 17.63
N CYS A 28 -2.22 -2.21 17.51
CA CYS A 28 -2.88 -1.22 16.64
C CYS A 28 -1.96 -0.69 15.53
N GLY A 29 -0.78 -1.31 15.34
CA GLY A 29 0.08 -1.05 14.19
C GLY A 29 1.37 -1.84 14.26
N ASP A 30 2.22 -1.67 13.25
CA ASP A 30 3.51 -2.33 13.20
C ASP A 30 4.59 -1.46 13.87
N ILE A 31 5.17 -1.97 14.96
CA ILE A 31 6.23 -1.25 15.70
C ILE A 31 7.54 -1.19 14.91
N LYS A 32 7.81 -2.18 14.05
CA LYS A 32 9.07 -2.23 13.27
C LYS A 32 9.03 -1.20 12.14
N GLY A 33 7.89 -1.08 11.46
CA GLY A 33 7.60 -0.11 10.41
C GLY A 33 7.19 1.26 10.94
N LYS A 34 6.87 1.39 12.23
CA LYS A 34 6.33 2.63 12.85
C LYS A 34 5.13 3.16 12.07
N LEU A 35 4.23 2.27 11.69
CA LEU A 35 3.02 2.59 10.94
C LEU A 35 1.82 2.01 11.68
N CYS A 36 0.77 2.80 11.86
CA CYS A 36 -0.50 2.30 12.40
C CYS A 36 -1.20 1.41 11.36
N TYR A 37 -2.15 0.56 11.78
CA TYR A 37 -2.88 -0.31 10.83
C TYR A 37 -3.59 0.45 9.70
N ASP A 38 -3.99 1.70 9.94
CA ASP A 38 -4.60 2.56 8.91
C ASP A 38 -3.60 2.93 7.81
N CYS A 39 -2.32 3.14 8.17
CA CYS A 39 -1.24 3.47 7.23
C CYS A 39 -0.50 2.25 6.67
N VAL A 40 -0.51 1.10 7.35
CA VAL A 40 0.13 -0.14 6.88
C VAL A 40 -0.54 -0.69 5.62
N GLY A 41 -1.83 -0.37 5.40
CA GLY A 41 -2.65 -1.02 4.38
C GLY A 41 -2.37 -0.65 2.91
N TRP A 42 -1.47 0.28 2.58
CA TRP A 42 -1.27 0.77 1.19
C TRP A 42 0.18 0.62 0.67
N GLU A 43 1.04 -0.19 1.32
CA GLU A 43 2.41 -0.47 0.85
C GLU A 43 2.68 -1.96 0.57
N ASP A 44 1.64 -2.73 0.19
CA ASP A 44 1.79 -4.15 -0.22
C ASP A 44 1.10 -4.44 -1.57
N GLU A 45 1.09 -3.46 -2.48
CA GLU A 45 0.84 -3.68 -3.93
C GLU A 45 2.01 -3.08 -4.73
N ALA A 46 3.23 -3.50 -4.40
CA ALA A 46 4.40 -3.29 -5.25
C ALA A 46 5.16 -4.61 -5.49
N ASP A 47 4.42 -5.72 -5.58
CA ASP A 47 4.93 -6.98 -6.12
C ASP A 47 4.00 -7.41 -7.27
N ASP A 48 4.59 -7.49 -8.47
CA ASP A 48 4.19 -8.38 -9.56
C ASP A 48 3.09 -7.95 -10.56
N GLU A 49 3.28 -6.84 -11.27
CA GLU A 49 2.75 -6.75 -12.64
C GLU A 49 3.55 -5.78 -13.53
N SER A 50 4.80 -6.16 -13.82
CA SER A 50 5.41 -5.75 -15.09
C SER A 50 4.66 -6.47 -16.21
N ASP A 51 3.58 -5.82 -16.60
CA ASP A 51 2.65 -6.11 -17.68
C ASP A 51 3.37 -6.65 -18.92
N ALA A 52 3.00 -7.89 -19.23
CA ALA A 52 2.95 -8.55 -20.52
C ALA A 52 3.60 -7.84 -21.72
N ASP A 53 4.64 -8.51 -22.22
CA ASP A 53 5.09 -8.58 -23.61
C ASP A 53 3.92 -8.67 -24.62
N VAL A 54 3.30 -7.55 -25.04
CA VAL A 54 2.38 -7.50 -26.19
C VAL A 54 2.32 -6.11 -26.83
N ASP A 55 3.29 -5.73 -27.67
CA ASP A 55 3.02 -4.78 -28.78
C ASP A 55 4.15 -4.79 -29.84
N ASP A 56 4.18 -5.82 -30.70
CA ASP A 56 4.71 -5.66 -32.07
C ASP A 56 4.15 -6.75 -33.00
N TRP A 57 2.82 -6.81 -33.13
CA TRP A 57 2.18 -7.45 -34.28
C TRP A 57 1.72 -6.35 -35.25
N ASP A 58 2.69 -5.77 -35.96
CA ASP A 58 2.47 -5.03 -37.21
C ASP A 58 2.07 -6.02 -38.32
N ASP A 59 0.85 -6.57 -38.23
CA ASP A 59 0.24 -7.29 -39.34
C ASP A 59 -0.43 -6.26 -40.26
N GLY A 60 0.40 -5.69 -41.15
CA GLY A 60 -0.02 -4.78 -42.20
C GLY A 60 -0.96 -5.46 -43.19
N TRP A 61 -2.26 -5.44 -42.89
CA TRP A 61 -3.31 -5.82 -43.83
C TRP A 61 -3.63 -4.65 -44.78
N ASP A 62 -2.76 -4.45 -45.78
CA ASP A 62 -3.06 -3.64 -46.96
C ASP A 62 -3.91 -4.47 -47.93
N ASP A 63 -5.22 -4.53 -47.67
CA ASP A 63 -6.21 -4.86 -48.69
C ASP A 63 -7.34 -3.83 -48.65
N ASN A 64 -7.10 -2.69 -49.29
CA ASN A 64 -8.20 -1.90 -49.81
C ASN A 64 -7.81 -1.31 -51.16
N LYS A 65 -8.09 -2.10 -52.20
CA LYS A 65 -8.30 -1.62 -53.55
C LYS A 65 -9.78 -1.31 -53.74
N PRO A 66 -10.23 -0.05 -53.66
CA PRO A 66 -11.56 0.33 -54.12
C PRO A 66 -11.52 0.82 -55.58
N ASN A 67 -12.12 -0.03 -56.43
CA ASN A 67 -12.80 0.20 -57.73
C ASN A 67 -12.12 1.00 -58.84
#